data_AF-A0A090RZE4-F1
#
_entry.id   AF-A0A090RZE4-F1
#
_cell.length_a   1.000
_cell.length_b   1.000
_cell.length_c   1.000
_cell.angle_alpha   90.00
_cell.angle_beta   90.00
_cell.angle_gamma   90.00
#
_symmetry.space_group_name_H-M   'P 1'
#
loop_
_entity.id
_entity.type
_entity.pdbx_description
1 polymer ?
#
loop_
_entity_poly.entity_id
_entity_poly.type
_entity_poly.pdbx_seq_one_letter_code
_entity_poly.pdbx_strand_id
1 'polypeptide(L)'
;MVVSCGQHIEFYRSCDLLEWRLVSEFGYRQGAHSKGPWECPDLFELSLEGTNKRYWVLVVGIGEGAHCDGAGTQYFVGDFDGEAFTNLNHPDTVLWLDFGRDYYATQSFSDVPELDGRRIVSTWMNNHQYSLELPSDSFRGTMAMPRELYLFESGDGIRVGQRFTKELGAAFQVDSQQLEPESEQALTLYHQDDVMHFQCDATLDDEQTLHLGLYQDNAASYEFRKVTTGSGETNLEVRSVRRGQFGSKRIDEHFPHDYRTVLPTNGAFRLEVLFDKGSVELLINGGEYSFTNLIYPNNTQASASLSVDSGTLHLSNLTTKSLMGEGTC
;
A
#
# COMPACT_ATOMS: atom_id res chain seq x y z
N MET A 1 11.48 -9.37 22.79
CA MET A 1 11.05 -10.20 21.64
C MET A 1 9.55 -10.11 21.55
N VAL A 2 9.06 -9.96 20.33
CA VAL A 2 7.64 -9.95 19.98
C VAL A 2 7.43 -11.18 19.11
N VAL A 3 6.54 -12.07 19.50
CA VAL A 3 6.35 -13.35 18.80
C VAL A 3 4.87 -13.63 18.61
N SER A 4 4.51 -14.11 17.43
CA SER A 4 3.14 -14.55 17.18
C SER A 4 2.92 -15.95 17.73
N CYS A 5 1.86 -16.11 18.51
CA CYS A 5 1.43 -17.38 19.11
C CYS A 5 -0.02 -17.64 18.73
N GLY A 6 -0.27 -18.26 17.57
CA GLY A 6 -1.63 -18.44 17.08
C GLY A 6 -2.25 -17.12 16.63
N GLN A 7 -3.26 -16.61 17.35
CA GLN A 7 -3.98 -15.38 16.99
C GLN A 7 -3.70 -14.20 17.93
N HIS A 8 -2.61 -14.28 18.68
CA HIS A 8 -2.14 -13.22 19.55
C HIS A 8 -0.63 -13.08 19.47
N ILE A 9 -0.14 -11.98 20.01
CA ILE A 9 1.27 -11.68 20.20
C ILE A 9 1.62 -11.91 21.66
N GLU A 10 2.76 -12.56 21.89
CA GLU A 10 3.39 -12.67 23.19
C GLU A 10 4.64 -11.79 23.24
N PHE A 11 4.81 -11.07 24.35
CA PHE A 11 5.98 -10.24 24.60
C PHE A 11 6.91 -10.92 25.59
N TYR A 12 8.18 -11.02 25.23
CA TYR A 12 9.22 -11.60 26.07
C TYR A 12 10.34 -10.60 26.33
N ARG A 13 10.89 -10.62 27.54
CA ARG A 13 12.09 -9.86 27.93
C ARG A 13 13.27 -10.79 28.14
N SER A 14 14.46 -10.29 27.80
CA SER A 14 15.74 -10.93 28.03
C SER A 14 16.80 -9.87 28.30
N CYS A 15 17.81 -10.24 29.10
CA CYS A 15 18.99 -9.41 29.35
C CYS A 15 20.21 -9.87 28.53
N ASP A 16 20.15 -11.03 27.89
CA ASP A 16 21.28 -11.68 27.21
C ASP A 16 20.94 -12.28 25.83
N LEU A 17 19.68 -12.14 25.41
CA LEU A 17 19.09 -12.71 24.18
C LEU A 17 19.01 -14.25 24.15
N LEU A 18 19.34 -14.92 25.26
CA LEU A 18 19.33 -16.38 25.39
C LEU A 18 18.19 -16.83 26.32
N GLU A 19 18.09 -16.23 27.50
CA GLU A 19 17.06 -16.52 28.49
C GLU A 19 15.91 -15.53 28.35
N TRP A 20 14.72 -16.04 28.04
CA TRP A 20 13.54 -15.24 27.74
C TRP A 20 12.41 -15.51 28.74
N ARG A 21 11.81 -14.44 29.26
CA ARG A 21 10.64 -14.51 30.15
C ARG A 21 9.44 -13.84 29.49
N LEU A 22 8.33 -14.57 29.38
CA LEU A 22 7.03 -14.02 28.99
C LEU A 22 6.62 -12.93 29.98
N VAL A 23 6.22 -11.76 29.48
CA VAL A 23 5.80 -10.61 30.30
C VAL A 23 4.36 -10.20 30.06
N SER A 24 3.84 -10.33 28.85
CA SER A 24 2.44 -10.06 28.55
C SER A 24 1.99 -10.66 27.21
N GLU A 25 0.69 -10.54 26.92
CA GLU A 25 0.07 -10.97 25.67
C GLU A 25 -0.83 -9.83 25.14
N PHE A 26 -0.92 -9.71 23.82
CA PHE A 26 -1.82 -8.77 23.13
C PHE A 26 -2.48 -9.46 21.95
N GLY A 27 -3.76 -9.18 21.69
CA GLY A 27 -4.41 -9.60 20.45
C GLY A 27 -5.82 -10.13 20.65
N TYR A 28 -6.19 -10.58 21.85
CA TYR A 28 -7.54 -11.11 22.09
C TYR A 28 -8.64 -10.11 21.68
N ARG A 29 -9.36 -10.43 20.59
CA ARG A 29 -10.42 -9.59 19.97
C ARG A 29 -9.93 -8.23 19.45
N GLN A 30 -8.63 -8.04 19.25
CA GLN A 30 -8.04 -6.82 18.72
C GLN A 30 -7.76 -6.98 17.23
N GLY A 31 -8.33 -6.13 16.39
CA GLY A 31 -8.09 -6.16 14.95
C GLY A 31 -8.58 -7.43 14.26
N ALA A 32 -8.05 -7.70 13.07
CA ALA A 32 -8.48 -8.81 12.23
C ALA A 32 -7.96 -10.15 12.73
N HIS A 33 -8.82 -11.16 12.68
CA HIS A 33 -8.52 -12.55 13.03
C HIS A 33 -8.99 -13.49 11.91
N SER A 34 -8.31 -14.63 11.79
CA SER A 34 -8.56 -15.66 10.77
C SER A 34 -8.52 -17.06 11.37
N LYS A 35 -8.61 -18.10 10.52
CA LYS A 35 -8.37 -19.49 10.95
C LYS A 35 -6.88 -19.80 11.02
N GLY A 36 -6.06 -19.13 10.20
CA GLY A 36 -4.60 -19.19 10.26
C GLY A 36 -4.02 -18.34 11.40
N PRO A 37 -2.70 -18.39 11.64
CA PRO A 37 -2.04 -17.58 12.67
C PRO A 37 -1.86 -16.12 12.24
N TRP A 38 -1.61 -15.26 13.23
CA TRP A 38 -0.92 -13.99 13.05
C TRP A 38 0.55 -14.30 12.81
N GLU A 39 1.21 -13.52 11.94
CA GLU A 39 2.58 -13.79 11.51
C GLU A 39 3.39 -12.48 11.44
N CYS A 40 4.71 -12.61 11.35
CA CYS A 40 5.64 -11.51 11.08
C CYS A 40 5.41 -10.24 11.94
N PRO A 41 5.40 -10.34 13.28
CA PRO A 41 5.18 -9.16 14.10
C PRO A 41 6.39 -8.23 14.03
N ASP A 42 6.15 -6.93 14.10
CA ASP A 42 7.18 -5.89 14.28
C ASP A 42 6.68 -4.82 15.25
N LEU A 43 7.56 -4.26 16.08
CA LEU A 43 7.21 -3.29 17.12
C LEU A 43 8.25 -2.17 17.17
N PHE A 44 7.80 -0.94 16.93
CA PHE A 44 8.66 0.24 16.89
C PHE A 44 7.89 1.52 17.26
N GLU A 45 8.63 2.58 17.57
CA GLU A 45 8.05 3.91 17.75
C GLU A 45 8.09 4.72 16.45
N LEU A 46 7.03 5.48 16.20
CA LEU A 46 6.95 6.50 15.15
C LEU A 46 6.60 7.86 15.73
N SER A 47 7.10 8.92 15.09
CA SER A 47 6.74 10.30 15.41
C SER A 47 5.47 10.72 14.66
N LEU A 48 4.57 11.41 15.35
CA LEU A 48 3.40 12.05 14.74
C LEU A 48 3.83 13.31 14.00
N GLU A 49 3.58 13.33 12.69
CA GLU A 49 4.02 14.39 11.78
C GLU A 49 3.57 15.78 12.25
N GLY A 50 4.49 16.75 12.15
CA GLY A 50 4.25 18.12 12.62
C GLY A 50 4.28 18.29 14.15
N THR A 51 4.58 17.24 14.92
CA THR A 51 4.61 17.29 16.40
C THR A 51 5.85 16.61 16.98
N ASN A 52 6.05 16.76 18.30
CA ASN A 52 7.05 16.00 19.06
C ASN A 52 6.47 14.75 19.74
N LYS A 53 5.21 14.39 19.46
CA LYS A 53 4.57 13.21 20.05
C LYS A 53 5.03 11.95 19.31
N ARG A 54 5.17 10.85 20.05
CA ARG A 54 5.51 9.54 19.50
C ARG A 54 4.52 8.51 20.00
N TYR A 55 4.31 7.48 19.20
CA TYR A 55 3.43 6.36 19.51
C TYR A 55 4.11 5.06 19.13
N TRP A 56 3.83 4.01 19.88
CA TRP A 56 4.23 2.66 19.52
C TRP A 56 3.31 2.11 18.44
N VAL A 57 3.90 1.43 17.47
CA VAL A 57 3.19 0.75 16.38
C VAL A 57 3.57 -0.71 16.42
N LEU A 58 2.55 -1.57 16.53
CA LEU A 58 2.66 -3.01 16.39
C LEU A 58 2.12 -3.40 15.01
N VAL A 59 2.96 -3.94 14.16
CA VAL A 59 2.62 -4.46 12.82
C VAL A 59 2.45 -5.97 12.93
N VAL A 60 1.42 -6.53 12.27
CA VAL A 60 1.13 -7.97 12.25
C VAL A 60 0.61 -8.39 10.87
N GLY A 61 1.16 -9.46 10.31
CA GLY A 61 0.63 -10.13 9.14
C GLY A 61 -0.51 -11.09 9.48
N ILE A 62 -1.50 -11.19 8.61
CA ILE A 62 -2.49 -12.28 8.59
C ILE A 62 -2.50 -13.00 7.24
N GLY A 63 -2.51 -14.34 7.26
CA GLY A 63 -2.38 -15.14 6.02
C GLY A 63 -3.68 -15.30 5.20
N GLU A 64 -4.84 -14.97 5.77
CA GLU A 64 -6.15 -14.98 5.11
C GLU A 64 -7.07 -13.93 5.75
N GLY A 65 -8.11 -13.48 5.03
CA GLY A 65 -9.07 -12.52 5.58
C GLY A 65 -8.57 -11.08 5.66
N ALA A 66 -7.51 -10.74 4.91
CA ALA A 66 -7.08 -9.36 4.71
C ALA A 66 -8.16 -8.51 4.02
N HIS A 67 -7.94 -7.19 3.95
CA HIS A 67 -8.88 -6.25 3.33
C HIS A 67 -9.37 -6.70 1.95
N CYS A 68 -8.46 -7.21 1.13
CA CYS A 68 -8.73 -7.70 -0.23
C CYS A 68 -8.64 -9.21 -0.35
N ASP A 69 -9.00 -9.92 0.73
CA ASP A 69 -8.89 -11.37 0.88
C ASP A 69 -7.44 -11.89 0.75
N GLY A 70 -7.22 -13.14 1.18
CA GLY A 70 -5.88 -13.70 1.28
C GLY A 70 -5.02 -12.98 2.30
N ALA A 71 -3.71 -12.93 2.04
CA ALA A 71 -2.73 -12.40 2.97
C ALA A 71 -2.69 -10.86 2.97
N GLY A 72 -2.38 -10.26 4.12
CA GLY A 72 -2.21 -8.81 4.23
C GLY A 72 -1.60 -8.38 5.57
N THR A 73 -1.28 -7.09 5.69
CA THR A 73 -0.60 -6.53 6.86
C THR A 73 -1.51 -5.53 7.60
N GLN A 74 -1.85 -5.85 8.85
CA GLN A 74 -2.54 -4.95 9.76
C GLN A 74 -1.57 -4.28 10.75
N TYR A 75 -2.01 -3.22 11.40
CA TYR A 75 -1.24 -2.55 12.44
C TYR A 75 -2.12 -2.02 13.58
N PHE A 76 -1.47 -1.75 14.71
CA PHE A 76 -2.06 -1.14 15.90
C PHE A 76 -1.21 0.06 16.31
N VAL A 77 -1.86 1.16 16.67
CA VAL A 77 -1.19 2.35 17.25
C VAL A 77 -1.51 2.40 18.73
N GLY A 78 -0.48 2.55 19.57
CA GLY A 78 -0.57 2.29 20.98
C GLY A 78 0.52 2.94 21.81
N ASP A 79 0.58 2.49 23.06
CA ASP A 79 1.70 2.69 23.97
C ASP A 79 2.31 1.34 24.35
N PHE A 80 3.60 1.32 24.68
CA PHE A 80 4.31 0.13 25.16
C PHE A 80 5.21 0.52 26.33
N ASP A 81 4.94 -0.04 27.50
CA ASP A 81 5.64 0.29 28.74
C ASP A 81 6.93 -0.52 28.97
N GLY A 82 7.34 -1.29 27.95
CA GLY A 82 8.44 -2.24 28.01
C GLY A 82 8.02 -3.67 28.35
N GLU A 83 6.76 -3.88 28.76
CA GLU A 83 6.20 -5.20 29.08
C GLU A 83 4.89 -5.46 28.34
N ALA A 84 3.96 -4.52 28.29
CA ALA A 84 2.63 -4.65 27.69
C ALA A 84 2.31 -3.56 26.68
N PHE A 85 1.66 -3.95 25.57
CA PHE A 85 1.17 -3.03 24.54
C PHE A 85 -0.29 -2.67 24.81
N THR A 86 -0.61 -1.37 24.81
CA THR A 86 -1.96 -0.83 24.98
C THR A 86 -2.42 -0.16 23.69
N ASN A 87 -3.43 -0.73 23.02
CA ASN A 87 -4.00 -0.16 21.80
C ASN A 87 -4.80 1.12 22.10
N LEU A 88 -4.59 2.17 21.30
CA LEU A 88 -5.35 3.43 21.40
C LEU A 88 -6.73 3.36 20.75
N ASN A 89 -6.93 2.44 19.81
CA ASN A 89 -8.19 2.28 19.10
C ASN A 89 -9.10 1.27 19.81
N HIS A 90 -10.39 1.29 19.46
CA HIS A 90 -11.32 0.26 19.91
C HIS A 90 -10.86 -1.12 19.38
N PRO A 91 -11.04 -2.22 20.14
CA PRO A 91 -10.58 -3.54 19.70
C PRO A 91 -11.12 -3.99 18.34
N ASP A 92 -12.35 -3.59 17.99
CA ASP A 92 -12.96 -3.91 16.70
C ASP A 92 -12.43 -3.07 15.52
N THR A 93 -11.60 -2.05 15.77
CA THR A 93 -11.00 -1.23 14.71
C THR A 93 -9.87 -2.01 14.04
N VAL A 94 -10.04 -2.31 12.76
CA VAL A 94 -9.02 -2.95 11.92
C VAL A 94 -8.33 -1.89 11.07
N LEU A 95 -7.02 -1.77 11.18
CA LEU A 95 -6.21 -0.85 10.39
C LEU A 95 -5.26 -1.64 9.49
N TRP A 96 -5.33 -1.41 8.19
CA TRP A 96 -4.49 -2.06 7.17
C TRP A 96 -3.38 -1.10 6.74
N LEU A 97 -2.14 -1.59 6.62
CA LEU A 97 -1.04 -0.77 6.06
C LEU A 97 -1.22 -0.54 4.56
N ASP A 98 -1.83 -1.49 3.86
CA ASP A 98 -2.03 -1.46 2.41
C ASP A 98 -3.38 -2.10 2.06
N PHE A 99 -4.04 -1.52 1.07
CA PHE A 99 -5.36 -1.90 0.57
C PHE A 99 -5.27 -2.69 -0.74
N GLY A 100 -4.07 -3.04 -1.20
CA GLY A 100 -3.83 -3.95 -2.32
C GLY A 100 -3.77 -5.42 -1.89
N ARG A 101 -3.64 -6.33 -2.87
CA ARG A 101 -3.60 -7.77 -2.59
C ARG A 101 -2.20 -8.29 -2.24
N ASP A 102 -1.15 -7.56 -2.55
CA ASP A 102 0.23 -8.06 -2.57
C ASP A 102 1.12 -7.28 -1.59
N TYR A 103 0.77 -7.23 -0.30
CA TYR A 103 1.54 -6.50 0.73
C TYR A 103 1.57 -7.26 2.07
N TYR A 104 2.44 -8.26 2.15
CA TYR A 104 2.51 -9.19 3.29
C TYR A 104 3.89 -9.29 3.93
N ALA A 105 3.94 -9.77 5.19
CA ALA A 105 5.18 -10.00 5.94
C ALA A 105 6.07 -8.74 6.03
N THR A 106 5.45 -7.57 6.26
CA THR A 106 6.14 -6.29 6.43
C THR A 106 7.10 -6.34 7.63
N GLN A 107 8.36 -5.96 7.43
CA GLN A 107 9.35 -5.83 8.49
C GLN A 107 10.12 -4.52 8.33
N SER A 108 10.41 -3.84 9.43
CA SER A 108 11.23 -2.64 9.43
C SER A 108 12.72 -2.92 9.68
N PHE A 109 13.57 -2.02 9.19
CA PHE A 109 14.99 -2.05 9.49
C PHE A 109 15.24 -1.54 10.92
N SER A 110 15.94 -2.34 11.72
CA SER A 110 16.49 -1.93 13.01
C SER A 110 17.78 -1.12 12.84
N ASP A 111 18.15 -0.36 13.88
CA ASP A 111 19.43 0.35 13.98
C ASP A 111 19.73 1.35 12.85
N VAL A 112 18.68 1.90 12.22
CA VAL A 112 18.82 3.07 11.32
C VAL A 112 19.42 4.23 12.14
N PRO A 113 20.52 4.87 11.69
CA PRO A 113 21.17 5.93 12.46
C PRO A 113 20.22 7.10 12.75
N GLU A 114 20.31 7.68 13.95
CA GLU A 114 19.47 8.82 14.37
C GLU A 114 19.51 10.01 13.40
N LEU A 115 20.65 10.21 12.71
CA LEU A 115 20.81 11.25 11.69
C LEU A 115 19.89 11.05 10.48
N ASP A 116 19.57 9.79 10.15
CA ASP A 116 18.57 9.45 9.14
C ASP A 116 17.17 9.46 9.79
N GLY A 117 17.01 8.73 10.89
CA GLY A 117 15.82 8.75 11.74
C GLY A 117 14.54 8.16 11.14
N ARG A 118 14.56 7.71 9.88
CA ARG A 118 13.40 7.12 9.20
C ARG A 118 13.12 5.72 9.69
N ARG A 119 11.83 5.34 9.69
CA ARG A 119 11.39 3.94 9.81
C ARG A 119 11.16 3.37 8.42
N ILE A 120 12.13 2.64 7.90
CA ILE A 120 12.04 2.04 6.56
C ILE A 120 11.56 0.60 6.68
N VAL A 121 10.61 0.19 5.85
CA VAL A 121 10.11 -1.20 5.77
C VAL A 121 10.41 -1.85 4.43
N SER A 122 10.50 -3.17 4.47
CA SER A 122 10.53 -4.07 3.33
C SER A 122 9.39 -5.08 3.49
N THR A 123 8.66 -5.32 2.41
CA THR A 123 7.41 -6.09 2.42
C THR A 123 7.38 -7.06 1.26
N TRP A 124 6.94 -8.29 1.49
CA TRP A 124 6.79 -9.28 0.43
C TRP A 124 5.59 -8.92 -0.46
N MET A 125 5.88 -8.65 -1.73
CA MET A 125 4.87 -8.30 -2.73
C MET A 125 4.29 -9.56 -3.34
N ASN A 126 3.39 -10.21 -2.61
CA ASN A 126 2.72 -11.43 -3.02
C ASN A 126 1.54 -11.75 -2.09
N ASN A 127 0.82 -12.84 -2.39
CA ASN A 127 -0.27 -13.33 -1.57
C ASN A 127 -0.24 -14.86 -1.45
N HIS A 128 -0.49 -15.38 -0.24
CA HIS A 128 -0.54 -16.83 0.00
C HIS A 128 -1.53 -17.56 -0.90
N GLN A 129 -2.60 -16.91 -1.36
CA GLN A 129 -3.60 -17.55 -2.22
C GLN A 129 -3.05 -18.03 -3.57
N TYR A 130 -2.01 -17.40 -4.12
CA TYR A 130 -1.49 -17.71 -5.47
C TYR A 130 0.04 -17.66 -5.61
N SER A 131 0.77 -17.35 -4.54
CA SER A 131 2.23 -17.19 -4.52
C SER A 131 3.07 -18.33 -5.10
N LEU A 132 2.53 -19.55 -5.21
CA LEU A 132 3.23 -20.72 -5.76
C LEU A 132 2.99 -20.94 -7.27
N GLU A 133 2.12 -20.14 -7.88
CA GLU A 133 1.63 -20.35 -9.26
C GLU A 133 1.80 -19.10 -10.14
N LEU A 134 2.50 -18.08 -9.65
CA LEU A 134 2.81 -16.88 -10.41
C LEU A 134 3.52 -17.24 -11.73
N PRO A 135 3.15 -16.60 -12.86
CA PRO A 135 3.71 -16.85 -14.19
C PRO A 135 5.09 -16.21 -14.36
N SER A 136 6.01 -16.50 -13.45
CA SER A 136 7.39 -16.06 -13.47
C SER A 136 8.33 -17.24 -13.75
N ASP A 137 9.38 -17.01 -14.52
CA ASP A 137 10.30 -18.07 -14.95
C ASP A 137 11.38 -18.37 -13.89
N SER A 138 12.47 -17.59 -13.90
CA SER A 138 13.71 -17.92 -13.19
C SER A 138 13.71 -17.58 -11.69
N PHE A 139 12.72 -16.82 -11.23
CA PHE A 139 12.50 -16.46 -9.83
C PHE A 139 11.00 -16.39 -9.54
N ARG A 140 10.61 -16.33 -8.27
CA ARG A 140 9.21 -16.13 -7.89
C ARG A 140 9.09 -15.29 -6.64
N GLY A 141 8.26 -14.24 -6.73
CA GLY A 141 8.07 -13.25 -5.68
C GLY A 141 9.15 -12.16 -5.70
N THR A 142 8.74 -10.97 -5.30
CA THR A 142 9.58 -9.78 -5.15
C THR A 142 9.25 -9.11 -3.81
N MET A 143 10.04 -8.12 -3.44
CA MET A 143 9.64 -7.17 -2.39
C MET A 143 8.95 -5.97 -3.05
N ALA A 144 8.02 -5.36 -2.34
CA ALA A 144 7.48 -4.05 -2.69
C ALA A 144 8.60 -3.00 -2.59
N MET A 145 8.44 -1.84 -3.23
CA MET A 145 9.40 -0.75 -3.09
C MET A 145 9.53 -0.37 -1.61
N PRO A 146 10.76 -0.30 -1.04
CA PRO A 146 10.96 0.09 0.35
C PRO A 146 10.23 1.38 0.70
N ARG A 147 9.49 1.34 1.82
CA ARG A 147 8.63 2.44 2.28
C ARG A 147 9.15 3.08 3.55
N GLU A 148 9.05 4.40 3.64
CA GLU A 148 9.18 5.12 4.90
C GLU A 148 7.81 5.21 5.58
N LEU A 149 7.71 4.75 6.83
CA LEU A 149 6.50 4.87 7.64
C LEU A 149 6.49 6.17 8.44
N TYR A 150 5.32 6.78 8.55
CA TYR A 150 5.09 7.96 9.39
C TYR A 150 3.70 7.89 10.04
N LEU A 151 3.48 8.67 11.10
CA LEU A 151 2.16 8.83 11.69
C LEU A 151 1.56 10.16 11.30
N PHE A 152 0.27 10.16 11.01
CA PHE A 152 -0.54 11.36 10.78
C PHE A 152 -1.84 11.29 11.59
N GLU A 153 -2.48 12.44 11.79
CA GLU A 153 -3.79 12.54 12.45
C GLU A 153 -4.88 12.62 11.38
N SER A 154 -5.78 11.63 11.36
CA SER A 154 -6.99 11.64 10.53
C SER A 154 -8.22 11.97 11.37
N GLY A 155 -9.38 12.17 10.73
CA GLY A 155 -10.65 12.36 11.42
C GLY A 155 -11.03 11.18 12.33
N ASP A 156 -10.53 9.98 12.04
CA ASP A 156 -10.79 8.77 12.82
C ASP A 156 -9.68 8.47 13.85
N GLY A 157 -8.72 9.37 14.02
CA GLY A 157 -7.59 9.25 14.95
C GLY A 157 -6.23 9.05 14.26
N ILE A 158 -5.26 8.57 15.01
CA ILE A 158 -3.87 8.45 14.54
C ILE A 158 -3.73 7.23 13.62
N ARG A 159 -3.09 7.43 12.46
CA ARG A 159 -2.91 6.41 11.41
C ARG A 159 -1.45 6.35 10.95
N VAL A 160 -1.06 5.20 10.41
CA VAL A 160 0.23 5.00 9.74
C VAL A 160 0.06 5.28 8.25
N GLY A 161 0.89 6.18 7.73
CA GLY A 161 1.08 6.40 6.29
C GLY A 161 2.42 5.84 5.81
N GLN A 162 2.57 5.72 4.49
CA GLN A 162 3.74 5.14 3.83
C GLN A 162 4.23 6.04 2.69
N ARG A 163 5.54 6.33 2.58
CA ARG A 163 6.11 7.08 1.45
C ARG A 163 7.06 6.22 0.67
N PHE A 164 7.17 6.44 -0.63
CA PHE A 164 8.35 5.97 -1.36
C PHE A 164 9.60 6.59 -0.73
N THR A 165 10.66 5.79 -0.59
CA THR A 165 11.94 6.27 -0.06
C THR A 165 12.54 7.36 -0.95
N LYS A 166 13.15 8.39 -0.36
CA LYS A 166 13.73 9.52 -1.10
C LYS A 166 14.83 9.09 -2.10
N GLU A 167 15.48 7.97 -1.84
CA GLU A 167 16.48 7.35 -2.72
C GLU A 167 15.88 7.01 -4.09
N LEU A 168 14.57 6.67 -4.15
CA LEU A 168 13.85 6.48 -5.40
C LEU A 168 13.96 7.73 -6.29
N GLY A 169 13.75 8.92 -5.71
CA GLY A 169 13.83 10.18 -6.44
C GLY A 169 15.20 10.41 -7.11
N ALA A 170 16.28 9.87 -6.56
CA ALA A 170 17.62 9.96 -7.13
C ALA A 170 17.91 8.90 -8.20
N ALA A 171 17.09 7.86 -8.33
CA ALA A 171 17.17 6.87 -9.40
C ALA A 171 16.36 7.29 -10.65
N PHE A 172 15.47 8.26 -10.50
CA PHE A 172 14.57 8.72 -11.56
C PHE A 172 15.02 10.06 -12.15
N GLN A 173 14.89 10.20 -13.47
CA GLN A 173 14.95 11.49 -14.15
C GLN A 173 13.53 11.94 -14.50
N VAL A 174 13.29 13.25 -14.37
CA VAL A 174 12.04 13.85 -14.85
C VAL A 174 11.96 13.60 -16.35
N ASP A 175 10.88 12.95 -16.76
CA ASP A 175 10.60 12.77 -18.16
C ASP A 175 9.75 13.96 -18.62
N SER A 176 10.32 14.81 -19.47
CA SER A 176 9.60 15.92 -20.10
C SER A 176 8.82 15.44 -21.32
N GLN A 177 8.15 14.30 -21.21
CA GLN A 177 7.29 13.82 -22.28
C GLN A 177 6.15 14.81 -22.52
N GLN A 178 5.87 15.03 -23.81
CA GLN A 178 4.74 15.83 -24.22
C GLN A 178 3.46 15.05 -23.91
N LEU A 179 2.74 15.51 -22.90
CA LEU A 179 1.42 15.01 -22.54
C LEU A 179 0.44 15.36 -23.66
N GLU A 180 -0.15 14.35 -24.28
CA GLU A 180 -1.14 14.55 -25.33
C GLU A 180 -2.54 14.26 -24.76
N PRO A 181 -3.35 15.30 -24.47
CA PRO A 181 -4.74 15.07 -24.13
C PRO A 181 -5.44 14.43 -25.34
N GLU A 182 -6.09 13.30 -25.14
CA GLU A 182 -6.92 12.66 -26.17
C GLU A 182 -8.21 13.46 -26.37
N SER A 183 -8.73 14.04 -25.29
CA SER A 183 -9.90 14.91 -25.27
C SER A 183 -9.91 15.75 -23.98
N GLU A 184 -10.96 16.56 -23.79
CA GLU A 184 -11.20 17.22 -22.49
C GLU A 184 -11.48 16.21 -21.36
N GLN A 185 -11.76 14.95 -21.67
CA GLN A 185 -12.15 13.92 -20.72
C GLN A 185 -11.08 12.85 -20.50
N ALA A 186 -10.00 12.85 -21.28
CA ALA A 186 -9.03 11.76 -21.27
C ALA A 186 -7.61 12.23 -21.57
N LEU A 187 -6.66 11.62 -20.86
CA LEU A 187 -5.24 11.79 -21.00
C LEU A 187 -4.57 10.43 -20.88
N THR A 188 -3.66 10.11 -21.80
CA THR A 188 -2.85 8.90 -21.70
C THR A 188 -1.37 9.24 -21.52
N LEU A 189 -0.73 8.54 -20.59
CA LEU A 189 0.69 8.58 -20.31
C LEU A 189 1.32 7.31 -20.91
N TYR A 190 2.22 7.47 -21.86
CA TYR A 190 2.89 6.36 -22.53
C TYR A 190 4.38 6.38 -22.23
N HIS A 191 4.92 5.33 -21.63
CA HIS A 191 6.34 5.21 -21.46
C HIS A 191 6.94 4.14 -22.39
N GLN A 192 8.13 4.40 -22.95
CA GLN A 192 8.83 3.40 -23.77
C GLN A 192 9.49 2.31 -22.92
N ASP A 193 9.84 2.63 -21.68
CA ASP A 193 10.43 1.72 -20.71
C ASP A 193 9.37 1.06 -19.82
N ASP A 194 9.77 -0.03 -19.15
CA ASP A 194 8.89 -0.81 -18.28
C ASP A 194 8.67 -0.19 -16.89
N VAL A 195 9.46 0.83 -16.53
CA VAL A 195 9.39 1.50 -15.23
C VAL A 195 8.98 2.95 -15.41
N MET A 196 7.91 3.35 -14.73
CA MET A 196 7.40 4.71 -14.74
C MET A 196 6.95 5.09 -13.33
N HIS A 197 7.31 6.30 -12.90
CA HIS A 197 6.74 6.94 -11.73
C HIS A 197 5.93 8.14 -12.21
N PHE A 198 4.66 8.23 -11.85
CA PHE A 198 3.90 9.46 -12.08
C PHE A 198 3.18 9.92 -10.83
N GLN A 199 2.97 11.22 -10.74
CA GLN A 199 2.13 11.83 -9.71
C GLN A 199 1.23 12.89 -10.34
N CYS A 200 0.05 13.08 -9.78
CA CYS A 200 -0.85 14.18 -10.13
C CYS A 200 -1.79 14.51 -8.97
N ASP A 201 -2.27 15.74 -8.94
CA ASP A 201 -3.39 16.16 -8.12
C ASP A 201 -4.67 16.09 -8.97
N ALA A 202 -5.69 15.41 -8.47
CA ALA A 202 -6.98 15.25 -9.12
C ALA A 202 -8.10 15.88 -8.28
N THR A 203 -9.09 16.45 -8.95
CA THR A 203 -10.35 16.88 -8.36
C THR A 203 -11.49 16.32 -9.20
N LEU A 204 -12.54 15.85 -8.55
CA LEU A 204 -13.73 15.32 -9.23
C LEU A 204 -14.88 16.29 -9.10
N ASP A 205 -15.69 16.43 -10.15
CA ASP A 205 -17.02 17.03 -10.04
C ASP A 205 -18.00 16.07 -9.33
N ASP A 206 -19.19 16.56 -8.98
CA ASP A 206 -20.24 15.72 -8.41
C ASP A 206 -20.68 14.64 -9.42
N GLU A 207 -20.89 13.41 -8.93
CA GLU A 207 -21.24 12.22 -9.73
C GLU A 207 -20.20 11.80 -10.79
N GLN A 208 -19.04 12.46 -10.86
CA GLN A 208 -17.97 12.10 -11.78
C GLN A 208 -17.16 10.90 -11.25
N THR A 209 -16.82 9.98 -12.15
CA THR A 209 -15.86 8.89 -11.88
C THR A 209 -14.59 9.11 -12.67
N LEU A 210 -13.43 9.12 -11.98
CA LEU A 210 -12.12 9.04 -12.63
C LEU A 210 -11.72 7.57 -12.77
N HIS A 211 -11.39 7.16 -13.99
CA HIS A 211 -10.84 5.87 -14.34
C HIS A 211 -9.33 6.00 -14.54
N LEU A 212 -8.57 5.10 -13.91
CA LEU A 212 -7.14 4.93 -14.12
C LEU A 212 -6.90 3.52 -14.68
N GLY A 213 -6.68 3.40 -15.97
CA GLY A 213 -6.25 2.15 -16.61
C GLY A 213 -4.73 1.97 -16.50
N LEU A 214 -4.28 0.73 -16.23
CA LEU A 214 -2.87 0.38 -16.00
C LEU A 214 -2.39 -0.57 -17.10
N TYR A 215 -1.24 -0.24 -17.70
CA TYR A 215 -0.69 -0.89 -18.89
C TYR A 215 -1.63 -0.82 -20.11
N GLN A 216 -1.10 -1.10 -21.30
CA GLN A 216 -1.85 -0.87 -22.54
C GLN A 216 -3.04 -1.82 -22.71
N ASP A 217 -2.95 -3.04 -22.16
CA ASP A 217 -4.02 -4.03 -22.21
C ASP A 217 -5.07 -3.85 -21.09
N ASN A 218 -4.89 -2.84 -20.22
CA ASN A 218 -5.74 -2.58 -19.05
C ASN A 218 -5.99 -3.85 -18.24
N ALA A 219 -4.94 -4.65 -18.02
CA ALA A 219 -5.00 -5.84 -17.18
C ALA A 219 -5.42 -5.51 -15.75
N ALA A 220 -5.21 -4.28 -15.30
CA ALA A 220 -5.74 -3.75 -14.05
C ALA A 220 -6.17 -2.28 -14.20
N SER A 221 -7.04 -1.83 -13.30
CA SER A 221 -7.50 -0.45 -13.23
C SER A 221 -7.94 -0.04 -11.83
N TYR A 222 -8.02 1.28 -11.63
CA TYR A 222 -8.70 1.89 -10.50
C TYR A 222 -9.85 2.78 -10.96
N GLU A 223 -10.90 2.89 -10.15
CA GLU A 223 -11.95 3.90 -10.30
C GLU A 223 -12.03 4.73 -9.01
N PHE A 224 -12.16 6.04 -9.15
CA PHE A 224 -12.22 6.99 -8.05
C PHE A 224 -13.51 7.79 -8.13
N ARG A 225 -14.29 7.82 -7.05
CA ARG A 225 -15.57 8.53 -6.99
C ARG A 225 -15.74 9.24 -5.65
N LYS A 226 -16.27 10.47 -5.68
CA LYS A 226 -16.71 11.14 -4.45
C LYS A 226 -17.91 10.44 -3.86
N VAL A 227 -17.89 10.18 -2.55
CA VAL A 227 -19.04 9.65 -1.82
C VAL A 227 -19.29 10.48 -0.58
N THR A 228 -20.55 10.81 -0.31
CA THR A 228 -20.91 11.54 0.90
C THR A 228 -21.46 10.57 1.93
N THR A 229 -20.88 10.58 3.13
CA THR A 229 -21.34 9.74 4.24
C THR A 229 -22.65 10.26 4.82
N GLY A 230 -23.31 9.45 5.66
CA GLY A 230 -24.50 9.90 6.40
C GLY A 230 -24.24 11.09 7.34
N SER A 231 -22.98 11.34 7.73
CA SER A 231 -22.55 12.51 8.51
C SER A 231 -22.38 13.78 7.64
N GLY A 232 -22.45 13.67 6.31
CA GLY A 232 -22.23 14.78 5.38
C GLY A 232 -20.77 15.02 5.03
N GLU A 233 -19.86 14.11 5.40
CA GLU A 233 -18.44 14.18 5.06
C GLU A 233 -18.21 13.61 3.65
N THR A 234 -17.41 14.30 2.85
CA THR A 234 -17.04 13.86 1.50
C THR A 234 -15.80 12.98 1.55
N ASN A 235 -15.96 11.71 1.21
CA ASN A 235 -14.89 10.71 1.14
C ASN A 235 -14.60 10.32 -0.32
N LEU A 236 -13.53 9.54 -0.51
CA LEU A 236 -13.15 8.98 -1.79
C LEU A 236 -13.42 7.48 -1.80
N GLU A 237 -14.36 7.02 -2.61
CA GLU A 237 -14.48 5.61 -2.94
C GLU A 237 -13.43 5.26 -4.00
N VAL A 238 -12.66 4.20 -3.72
CA VAL A 238 -11.67 3.64 -4.63
C VAL A 238 -12.09 2.20 -4.95
N ARG A 239 -12.28 1.92 -6.24
CA ARG A 239 -12.42 0.55 -6.75
C ARG A 239 -11.10 0.12 -7.34
N SER A 240 -10.63 -1.08 -7.02
CA SER A 240 -9.51 -1.72 -7.72
C SER A 240 -10.02 -2.94 -8.46
N VAL A 241 -9.63 -3.07 -9.73
CA VAL A 241 -9.97 -4.21 -10.57
C VAL A 241 -8.68 -4.77 -11.16
N ARG A 242 -8.51 -6.09 -11.09
CA ARG A 242 -7.41 -6.81 -11.76
C ARG A 242 -7.96 -8.04 -12.46
N ARG A 243 -7.51 -8.26 -13.69
CA ARG A 243 -7.84 -9.41 -14.53
C ARG A 243 -6.60 -10.31 -14.64
N GLY A 244 -6.83 -11.58 -14.99
CA GLY A 244 -5.75 -12.54 -15.23
C GLY A 244 -6.31 -13.95 -15.40
N GLN A 245 -5.76 -14.69 -16.36
CA GLN A 245 -6.03 -16.12 -16.56
C GLN A 245 -4.72 -16.77 -17.01
N PHE A 246 -4.22 -17.70 -16.22
CA PHE A 246 -2.90 -18.32 -16.33
C PHE A 246 -2.98 -19.84 -16.56
N GLY A 247 -4.18 -20.42 -16.52
CA GLY A 247 -4.42 -21.82 -16.85
C GLY A 247 -4.24 -22.80 -15.68
N SER A 248 -4.15 -22.28 -14.44
CA SER A 248 -4.16 -23.08 -13.22
C SER A 248 -5.28 -22.63 -12.30
N LYS A 249 -6.07 -23.59 -11.81
CA LYS A 249 -7.32 -23.32 -11.08
C LYS A 249 -7.13 -22.35 -9.91
N ARG A 250 -6.07 -22.52 -9.11
CA ARG A 250 -5.89 -21.76 -7.86
C ARG A 250 -5.54 -20.30 -8.15
N ILE A 251 -4.56 -20.02 -9.01
CA ILE A 251 -4.26 -18.63 -9.41
C ILE A 251 -5.42 -17.99 -10.19
N ASP A 252 -6.10 -18.73 -11.07
CA ASP A 252 -7.22 -18.20 -11.87
C ASP A 252 -8.45 -17.84 -11.02
N GLU A 253 -8.61 -18.49 -9.86
CA GLU A 253 -9.67 -18.22 -8.89
C GLU A 253 -9.36 -16.99 -8.02
N HIS A 254 -8.10 -16.81 -7.59
CA HIS A 254 -7.75 -15.82 -6.56
C HIS A 254 -7.01 -14.58 -7.06
N PHE A 255 -6.31 -14.65 -8.18
CA PHE A 255 -5.53 -13.51 -8.70
C PHE A 255 -6.42 -12.36 -9.23
N PRO A 256 -7.48 -12.63 -10.03
CA PRO A 256 -8.41 -11.59 -10.44
C PRO A 256 -9.18 -11.01 -9.25
N HIS A 257 -9.53 -9.74 -9.32
CA HIS A 257 -10.27 -9.07 -8.26
C HIS A 257 -11.09 -7.89 -8.72
N ASP A 258 -12.08 -7.56 -7.89
CA ASP A 258 -12.93 -6.39 -7.99
C ASP A 258 -13.41 -6.07 -6.58
N TYR A 259 -12.78 -5.08 -5.94
CA TYR A 259 -13.17 -4.64 -4.60
C TYR A 259 -13.26 -3.12 -4.55
N ARG A 260 -13.97 -2.62 -3.54
CA ARG A 260 -14.13 -1.19 -3.25
C ARG A 260 -13.79 -0.91 -1.80
N THR A 261 -13.20 0.26 -1.57
CA THR A 261 -12.97 0.80 -0.23
C THR A 261 -13.30 2.29 -0.23
N VAL A 262 -13.67 2.82 0.94
CA VAL A 262 -13.96 4.25 1.12
C VAL A 262 -12.88 4.83 2.02
N LEU A 263 -12.15 5.80 1.49
CA LEU A 263 -11.04 6.46 2.16
C LEU A 263 -11.53 7.82 2.68
N PRO A 264 -11.35 8.13 3.99
CA PRO A 264 -11.68 9.44 4.52
C PRO A 264 -10.70 10.49 3.95
N THR A 265 -11.19 11.29 3.01
CA THR A 265 -10.45 12.37 2.34
C THR A 265 -11.28 13.65 2.34
N ASN A 266 -10.89 14.69 1.61
CA ASN A 266 -11.62 15.96 1.53
C ASN A 266 -12.08 16.30 0.08
N GLY A 267 -12.17 15.29 -0.79
CA GLY A 267 -12.69 15.44 -2.16
C GLY A 267 -11.69 15.90 -3.23
N ALA A 268 -10.51 16.40 -2.85
CA ALA A 268 -9.34 16.49 -3.72
C ALA A 268 -8.32 15.44 -3.26
N PHE A 269 -7.59 14.84 -4.19
CA PHE A 269 -6.62 13.82 -3.84
C PHE A 269 -5.39 13.85 -4.73
N ARG A 270 -4.26 13.46 -4.16
CA ARG A 270 -3.01 13.25 -4.89
C ARG A 270 -2.83 11.77 -5.17
N LEU A 271 -2.55 11.43 -6.42
CA LEU A 271 -2.08 10.11 -6.81
C LEU A 271 -0.56 10.14 -6.97
N GLU A 272 0.11 9.12 -6.48
CA GLU A 272 1.51 8.82 -6.79
C GLU A 272 1.62 7.33 -7.12
N VAL A 273 2.02 7.00 -8.34
CA VAL A 273 1.96 5.64 -8.89
C VAL A 273 3.33 5.24 -9.41
N LEU A 274 3.81 4.09 -8.94
CA LEU A 274 5.02 3.45 -9.43
C LEU A 274 4.64 2.20 -10.20
N PHE A 275 5.08 2.13 -11.45
CA PHE A 275 4.98 0.99 -12.35
C PHE A 275 6.35 0.31 -12.44
N ASP A 276 6.35 -1.01 -12.46
CA ASP A 276 7.48 -1.85 -12.90
C ASP A 276 6.92 -2.93 -13.84
N LYS A 277 7.76 -3.82 -14.38
CA LYS A 277 7.42 -4.87 -15.36
C LYS A 277 6.21 -5.73 -15.00
N GLY A 278 5.93 -5.90 -13.70
CA GLY A 278 4.85 -6.77 -13.25
C GLY A 278 4.20 -6.33 -11.94
N SER A 279 4.20 -5.03 -11.66
CA SER A 279 3.61 -4.49 -10.44
C SER A 279 3.23 -3.03 -10.57
N VAL A 280 2.17 -2.67 -9.87
CA VAL A 280 1.79 -1.27 -9.64
C VAL A 280 1.62 -1.03 -8.14
N GLU A 281 2.27 0.03 -7.69
CA GLU A 281 2.22 0.54 -6.33
C GLU A 281 1.63 1.95 -6.36
N LEU A 282 0.43 2.12 -5.80
CA LEU A 282 -0.31 3.39 -5.76
C LEU A 282 -0.33 3.93 -4.32
N LEU A 283 0.13 5.17 -4.14
CA LEU A 283 -0.07 5.97 -2.93
C LEU A 283 -1.09 7.07 -3.19
N ILE A 284 -1.94 7.32 -2.20
CA ILE A 284 -2.93 8.41 -2.21
C ILE A 284 -2.59 9.39 -1.08
N ASN A 285 -2.67 10.69 -1.38
CA ASN A 285 -2.46 11.80 -0.42
C ASN A 285 -1.12 11.75 0.31
N GLY A 286 -0.01 11.62 -0.43
CA GLY A 286 1.31 11.47 0.19
C GLY A 286 1.46 10.16 0.97
N GLY A 287 0.61 9.18 0.65
CA GLY A 287 0.64 7.83 1.17
C GLY A 287 -0.07 7.63 2.49
N GLU A 288 -1.06 8.46 2.80
CA GLU A 288 -2.07 8.15 3.82
C GLU A 288 -2.75 6.80 3.54
N TYR A 289 -2.87 6.46 2.25
CA TYR A 289 -3.39 5.17 1.78
C TYR A 289 -2.46 4.60 0.70
N SER A 290 -2.29 3.28 0.71
CA SER A 290 -1.42 2.54 -0.22
C SER A 290 -2.15 1.36 -0.83
N PHE A 291 -1.86 1.05 -2.09
CA PHE A 291 -2.35 -0.12 -2.82
C PHE A 291 -1.20 -0.76 -3.59
N THR A 292 -0.81 -1.97 -3.21
CA THR A 292 0.26 -2.73 -3.86
C THR A 292 -0.30 -3.97 -4.53
N ASN A 293 -0.10 -4.09 -5.85
CA ASN A 293 -0.60 -5.21 -6.64
C ASN A 293 0.44 -5.69 -7.65
N LEU A 294 0.67 -7.01 -7.71
CA LEU A 294 1.30 -7.67 -8.85
C LEU A 294 0.37 -7.58 -10.07
N ILE A 295 0.93 -7.41 -11.25
CA ILE A 295 0.19 -7.37 -12.52
C ILE A 295 1.01 -8.15 -13.54
N TYR A 296 0.37 -8.96 -14.37
CA TYR A 296 1.04 -9.70 -15.44
C TYR A 296 0.43 -9.27 -16.79
N PRO A 297 0.77 -8.07 -17.28
CA PRO A 297 0.24 -7.58 -18.54
C PRO A 297 0.91 -8.32 -19.71
N ASN A 298 0.25 -8.35 -20.87
CA ASN A 298 0.88 -8.87 -22.09
C ASN A 298 1.98 -7.95 -22.64
N ASN A 299 1.88 -6.65 -22.34
CA ASN A 299 2.89 -5.65 -22.63
C ASN A 299 3.34 -5.00 -21.32
N THR A 300 4.62 -5.15 -20.98
CA THR A 300 5.22 -4.65 -19.74
C THR A 300 5.58 -3.16 -19.78
N GLN A 301 5.52 -2.53 -20.96
CA GLN A 301 5.75 -1.09 -21.08
C GLN A 301 4.76 -0.33 -20.22
N ALA A 302 5.29 0.52 -19.34
CA ALA A 302 4.47 1.24 -18.39
C ALA A 302 3.58 2.25 -19.12
N SER A 303 2.29 2.23 -18.83
CA SER A 303 1.34 3.22 -19.32
C SER A 303 0.18 3.42 -18.35
N ALA A 304 -0.35 4.63 -18.34
CA ALA A 304 -1.52 4.98 -17.54
C ALA A 304 -2.53 5.74 -18.41
N SER A 305 -3.78 5.29 -18.45
CA SER A 305 -4.87 6.05 -19.06
C SER A 305 -5.74 6.66 -17.97
N LEU A 306 -5.85 7.99 -17.95
CA LEU A 306 -6.72 8.72 -17.04
C LEU A 306 -7.91 9.24 -17.82
N SER A 307 -9.13 8.91 -17.41
CA SER A 307 -10.34 9.41 -18.06
C SER A 307 -11.49 9.61 -17.09
N VAL A 308 -12.42 10.48 -17.43
CA VAL A 308 -13.67 10.69 -16.66
C VAL A 308 -14.87 10.26 -17.47
N ASP A 309 -15.89 9.71 -16.80
CA ASP A 309 -17.14 9.27 -17.42
C ASP A 309 -18.04 10.43 -17.90
N SER A 310 -17.82 11.63 -17.35
CA SER A 310 -18.63 12.82 -17.59
C SER A 310 -17.82 14.08 -17.25
N GLY A 311 -18.22 15.24 -17.77
CA GLY A 311 -17.53 16.51 -17.49
C GLY A 311 -16.10 16.57 -18.03
N THR A 312 -15.25 17.37 -17.39
CA THR A 312 -13.84 17.60 -17.77
C THR A 312 -12.89 16.89 -16.80
N LEU A 313 -11.79 16.36 -17.32
CA LEU A 313 -10.72 15.77 -16.51
C LEU A 313 -9.90 16.89 -15.84
N HIS A 314 -10.01 17.03 -14.53
CA HIS A 314 -9.30 18.05 -13.75
C HIS A 314 -8.04 17.48 -13.08
N LEU A 315 -6.90 17.59 -13.78
CA LEU A 315 -5.58 17.23 -13.27
C LEU A 315 -4.68 18.46 -13.15
N SER A 316 -3.86 18.49 -12.09
CA SER A 316 -2.80 19.48 -11.90
C SER A 316 -1.55 18.84 -11.32
N ASN A 317 -0.41 19.55 -11.35
CA ASN A 317 0.88 19.06 -10.84
C ASN A 317 1.29 17.69 -11.37
N LEU A 318 0.87 17.37 -12.60
CA LEU A 318 1.21 16.11 -13.24
C LEU A 318 2.70 16.09 -13.58
N THR A 319 3.41 15.09 -13.07
CA THR A 319 4.79 14.82 -13.44
C THR A 319 4.98 13.34 -13.70
N THR A 320 5.68 13.01 -14.77
CA THR A 320 6.15 11.66 -15.07
C THR A 320 7.67 11.60 -14.93
N LYS A 321 8.17 10.46 -14.49
CA LYS A 321 9.59 10.18 -14.34
C LYS A 321 9.87 8.75 -14.80
N SER A 322 11.08 8.55 -15.30
CA SER A 322 11.60 7.24 -15.68
C SER A 322 12.94 6.97 -15.03
N LEU A 323 13.32 5.70 -14.94
CA LEU A 323 14.62 5.34 -14.40
C LEU A 323 15.74 5.97 -15.23
N MET A 324 16.75 6.51 -14.55
CA MET A 324 17.94 7.04 -15.21
C MET A 324 18.70 5.92 -15.89
N GLY A 325 18.64 5.90 -17.22
CA GLY A 325 19.49 5.09 -18.08
C GLY A 325 19.33 3.59 -17.85
N GLU A 326 18.39 2.96 -18.57
CA GLU A 326 18.65 1.60 -19.05
C GLU A 326 19.69 1.68 -20.18
N GLY A 327 20.93 2.05 -19.83
CA GLY A 327 22.06 1.67 -20.66
C GLY A 327 22.08 0.15 -20.63
N THR A 328 21.60 -0.47 -21.70
CA THR A 328 21.71 -1.91 -21.96
C THR A 328 23.05 -2.41 -21.40
N CYS A 329 23.01 -3.26 -20.37
CA CYS A 329 24.20 -4.00 -19.93
C CYS A 329 24.78 -4.82 -21.07
#